data_AF-A0A497N4A9-F1
#
_entry.id   AF-A0A497N4A9-F1
#
_cell.length_a   1.000
_cell.length_b   1.000
_cell.length_c   1.000
_cell.angle_alpha   90.00
_cell.angle_beta   90.00
_cell.angle_gamma   90.00
#
_symmetry.space_group_name_H-M   'P 1'
#
loop_
_entity.id
_entity.type
_entity.pdbx_description
1 polymer ?
#
loop_
_entity_poly.entity_id
_entity_poly.type
_entity_poly.pdbx_seq_one_letter_code
_entity_poly.pdbx_strand_id
1 'polypeptide(L)' 'MNSLIMAVQIPMIKEIISNEKYLESERRGYDVGVNDKWVQHNVCLVVARVGAEMRKRAIEFIKQGGI' A
#
# COMPACT_ATOMS: atom_id res chain seq x y z
N MET A 1 1.37 12.10 -18.72
CA MET A 1 0.40 11.14 -18.14
C MET A 1 0.92 10.44 -16.87
N ASN A 2 2.22 10.09 -16.77
CA ASN A 2 2.79 9.45 -15.57
C ASN A 2 2.80 10.30 -14.28
N SER A 3 2.82 11.64 -14.36
CA SER A 3 2.94 12.49 -13.15
C SER A 3 1.67 12.54 -12.30
N LEU A 4 0.48 12.41 -12.89
CA LEU A 4 -0.79 12.49 -12.14
C LEU A 4 -1.03 11.21 -11.34
N ILE A 5 -0.65 10.06 -11.90
CA ILE A 5 -0.72 8.76 -11.21
C ILE A 5 0.21 8.78 -10.00
N MET A 6 1.44 9.26 -10.17
CA MET A 6 2.39 9.41 -9.06
C MET A 6 1.90 10.41 -8.01
N ALA A 7 1.23 11.50 -8.40
CA ALA A 7 0.68 12.48 -7.46
C ALA A 7 -0.38 11.89 -6.52
N VAL A 8 -1.10 10.83 -6.94
CA VAL A 8 -2.08 10.13 -6.10
C VAL A 8 -1.43 8.97 -5.34
N GLN A 9 -0.57 8.20 -6.01
CA GLN A 9 0.01 6.99 -5.43
C GLN A 9 1.05 7.29 -4.35
N ILE A 10 1.85 8.34 -4.50
CA ILE A 10 2.91 8.67 -3.53
C ILE A 10 2.33 9.01 -2.14
N PRO A 11 1.31 9.90 -2.00
CA PRO A 11 0.69 10.15 -0.70
C PRO A 11 0.14 8.90 -0.04
N MET A 12 -0.55 8.05 -0.82
CA MET A 12 -1.12 6.80 -0.31
C MET A 12 -0.03 5.83 0.19
N ILE A 13 1.07 5.70 -0.54
CA ILE A 13 2.20 4.85 -0.10
C ILE A 13 2.84 5.41 1.17
N LYS A 14 2.96 6.73 1.30
CA LYS A 14 3.47 7.35 2.54
C LYS A 14 2.57 7.06 3.74
N GLU A 15 1.26 7.07 3.54
CA GLU A 15 0.30 6.73 4.58
C GLU A 15 0.43 5.27 5.01
N ILE A 16 0.56 4.35 4.04
CA ILE A 16 0.84 2.93 4.32
C ILE A 16 2.14 2.78 5.14
N ILE A 17 3.22 3.47 4.75
CA ILE A 17 4.49 3.43 5.50
C ILE A 17 4.30 3.93 6.94
N SER A 18 3.58 5.04 7.13
CA SER A 18 3.31 5.60 8.46
C SER A 18 2.53 4.61 9.34
N ASN A 19 1.51 3.97 8.77
CA ASN A 19 0.68 3.00 9.49
C ASN A 19 1.48 1.75 9.87
N GLU A 20 2.25 1.18 8.94
CA GLU A 20 3.06 -0.01 9.24
C GLU A 20 4.19 0.30 10.23
N LYS A 21 4.77 1.50 10.19
CA LYS A 21 5.72 1.97 11.20
C LYS A 21 5.06 2.02 12.58
N TYR A 22 3.87 2.61 12.67
CA TYR A 22 3.11 2.71 13.92
C TYR A 22 2.78 1.31 14.46
N LEU A 23 2.18 0.44 13.64
CA LEU A 23 1.80 -0.91 14.03
C LEU A 23 2.98 -1.75 14.50
N GLU A 24 4.11 -1.67 13.81
CA GLU A 24 5.30 -2.42 14.21
C GLU A 24 5.95 -1.85 15.47
N SER A 25 5.88 -0.53 15.69
CA SER A 25 6.33 0.11 16.93
C SER A 25 5.49 -0.35 18.13
N GLU A 26 4.15 -0.34 17.97
CA GLU A 26 3.20 -0.85 18.97
C GLU A 26 3.47 -2.33 19.29
N ARG A 27 3.71 -3.15 18.25
CA ARG A 27 3.99 -4.58 18.42
C ARG A 27 5.25 -4.86 19.23
N ARG A 28 6.27 -4.00 19.13
CA ARG A 28 7.55 -4.18 19.82
C ARG A 28 7.69 -3.39 21.12
N GLY A 29 6.79 -2.43 21.37
CA GLY A 29 6.84 -1.55 22.52
C GLY A 29 7.93 -0.47 22.44
N TYR A 30 8.46 -0.16 21.26
CA TYR A 30 9.40 0.94 21.04
C TYR A 30 9.32 1.47 19.60
N ASP A 31 9.71 2.73 19.37
CA ASP A 31 9.66 3.35 18.04
C ASP A 31 10.63 2.64 17.07
N VAL A 32 10.09 2.14 15.96
CA VAL A 32 10.90 1.56 14.87
C VAL A 32 11.04 2.55 13.70
N GLY A 33 12.17 2.49 13.01
CA GLY A 33 12.40 3.32 11.83
C GLY A 33 11.65 2.82 10.59
N VAL A 34 11.42 3.70 9.62
CA VAL A 34 10.84 3.33 8.30
C VAL A 34 11.73 2.37 7.49
N ASN A 35 13.01 2.29 7.84
CA ASN A 35 13.98 1.35 7.24
C ASN A 35 14.04 0.02 8.00
N ASP A 36 13.22 -0.17 9.04
CA ASP A 36 13.11 -1.46 9.70
C ASP A 36 12.61 -2.51 8.70
N LYS A 37 13.31 -3.65 8.64
CA LYS A 37 13.06 -4.72 7.65
C LYS A 37 11.62 -5.25 7.72
N TRP A 38 11.00 -5.26 8.90
CA TRP A 38 9.63 -5.74 9.07
C TRP A 38 8.60 -4.71 8.64
N VAL A 39 8.86 -3.42 8.91
CA VAL A 39 8.04 -2.32 8.36
C VAL A 39 8.06 -2.38 6.83
N GLN A 40 9.25 -2.46 6.21
CA GLN A 40 9.36 -2.56 4.75
C GLN A 40 8.66 -3.80 4.18
N HIS A 41 8.82 -4.95 4.84
CA HIS A 41 8.15 -6.18 4.44
C HIS A 41 6.62 -6.03 4.48
N ASN A 42 6.07 -5.50 5.58
CA ASN A 42 4.63 -5.33 5.75
C ASN A 42 4.06 -4.31 4.76
N VAL A 43 4.75 -3.19 4.53
CA VAL A 43 4.38 -2.20 3.49
C VAL A 43 4.27 -2.88 2.13
N CYS A 44 5.27 -3.68 1.74
CA CYS A 44 5.24 -4.42 0.49
C CYS A 44 4.04 -5.39 0.41
N LEU A 45 3.72 -6.09 1.51
CA LEU A 45 2.55 -6.97 1.56
C LEU A 45 1.24 -6.20 1.38
N VAL A 46 1.08 -5.05 2.03
CA VAL A 46 -0.13 -4.22 1.89
C VAL A 46 -0.26 -3.72 0.46
N VAL A 47 0.79 -3.13 -0.12
CA VAL A 47 0.78 -2.63 -1.50
C VAL A 47 0.45 -3.76 -2.49
N ALA A 48 1.04 -4.94 -2.32
CA ALA A 48 0.78 -6.09 -3.18
C ALA A 48 -0.68 -6.54 -3.11
N ARG A 49 -1.26 -6.61 -1.90
CA ARG A 49 -2.67 -6.99 -1.67
C ARG A 49 -3.63 -5.97 -2.28
N VAL A 50 -3.40 -4.68 -2.03
CA VAL A 50 -4.20 -3.59 -2.61
C VAL A 50 -4.15 -3.65 -4.14
N GLY A 51 -2.96 -3.78 -4.72
CA GLY A 51 -2.80 -3.89 -6.17
C GLY A 51 -3.50 -5.11 -6.78
N ALA A 52 -3.47 -6.26 -6.09
CA ALA A 52 -4.19 -7.46 -6.51
C ALA A 52 -5.71 -7.26 -6.51
N GLU A 53 -6.24 -6.66 -5.44
CA GLU A 53 -7.67 -6.37 -5.31
C GLU A 53 -8.15 -5.34 -6.33
N MET A 54 -7.38 -4.29 -6.59
CA MET A 54 -7.68 -3.31 -7.65
C MET A 54 -7.76 -3.97 -9.02
N ARG A 55 -6.80 -4.84 -9.36
CA ARG A 55 -6.81 -5.58 -10.64
C ARG A 55 -8.01 -6.51 -10.73
N LYS A 56 -8.36 -7.21 -9.63
CA LYS A 56 -9.54 -8.08 -9.58
C LYS A 56 -10.82 -7.31 -9.87
N ARG A 57 -11.02 -6.17 -9.20
CA ARG A 57 -12.19 -5.30 -9.43
C ARG A 57 -12.25 -4.74 -10.84
N ALA A 58 -11.11 -4.33 -11.40
CA ALA A 58 -11.04 -3.88 -12.80
C ALA A 58 -11.47 -4.98 -13.78
N ILE A 59 -11.03 -6.23 -13.56
CA ILE A 59 -11.44 -7.38 -14.37
C ILE A 59 -12.93 -7.65 -14.23
N GLU A 60 -13.48 -7.58 -13.01
CA GLU A 60 -14.91 -7.76 -12.76
C GLU A 60 -15.76 -6.69 -13.45
N PHE A 61 -15.33 -5.43 -13.40
CA PHE A 61 -15.97 -4.31 -14.11
C PHE A 61 -16.02 -4.54 -15.63
N ILE A 62 -14.90 -4.95 -16.23
CA ILE A 62 -14.85 -5.24 -17.67
C ILE A 62 -15.78 -6.41 -18.04
N LYS A 63 -15.83 -7.47 -17.22
CA LYS A 63 -16.71 -8.63 -17.44
C LYS A 63 -18.19 -8.30 -17.36
N GLN A 64 -18.56 -7.27 -16.60
CA GLN A 64 -19.94 -6.80 -16.45
C GLN A 64 -20.39 -5.91 -17.62
N GLY A 65 -19.60 -5.82 -18.70
CA GLY A 65 -19.89 -4.96 -19.85
C GLY A 65 -19.49 -3.51 -19.62
N GLY A 66 -18.66 -3.24 -18.60
CA GLY A 66 -18.08 -1.93 -18.38
C GLY A 66 -16.93 -1.65 -19.35
N ILE A 67 -17.23 -1.45 -20.64
CA ILE A 67 -16.48 -0.66 -21.63
C ILE A 67 -17.49 -0.15 -22.67
#